data_AF-T0SIM6-F1
#
_entry.id   AF-T0SIM6-F1
#
_cell.length_a   1.000
_cell.length_b   1.000
_cell.length_c   1.000
_cell.angle_alpha   90.00
_cell.angle_beta   90.00
_cell.angle_gamma   90.00
#
_symmetry.space_group_name_H-M   'P 1'
#
loop_
_entity.id
_entity.type
_entity.pdbx_description
1 polymer ?
#
loop_
_entity_poly.entity_id
_entity_poly.type
_entity_poly.pdbx_seq_one_letter_code
_entity_poly.pdbx_strand_id
1 'polypeptide(L)'
;MSFTSDVKKELTRNLATTGALLALVRMNGSVGIFNGLTLSITTENAGTAKYIYQMLQELYEIHAEIRVHQKTTLSKNRVYTVFITEGAGELLDELSLADSLMLDNGVPEFVKNDEFIKKDYLRGAFLFGRS
;
A
#
# COMPACT_ATOMS: atom_id res chain seq x y z
N MET A 1 6.84 -6.73 -23.06
CA MET A 1 7.61 -6.69 -21.81
C MET A 1 8.09 -5.26 -21.65
N SER A 2 7.65 -4.55 -20.61
CA SER A 2 8.03 -3.15 -20.38
C SER A 2 9.10 -3.08 -19.28
N PHE A 3 10.03 -2.14 -19.41
CA PHE A 3 11.08 -1.84 -18.45
C PHE A 3 10.54 -1.67 -17.01
N THR A 4 9.32 -1.12 -16.89
CA THR A 4 8.58 -0.96 -15.64
C THR A 4 8.25 -2.29 -14.94
N SER A 5 8.08 -3.37 -15.69
CA SER A 5 7.73 -4.70 -15.15
C SER A 5 8.94 -5.40 -14.53
N ASP A 6 10.12 -5.21 -15.10
CA ASP A 6 11.37 -5.82 -14.63
C ASP A 6 11.93 -5.06 -13.42
N VAL A 7 11.86 -3.72 -13.43
CA VAL A 7 12.19 -2.87 -12.27
C VAL A 7 11.30 -3.21 -11.07
N LYS A 8 10.00 -3.44 -11.29
CA LYS A 8 9.07 -3.84 -10.22
C LYS A 8 9.40 -5.22 -9.62
N LYS A 9 10.01 -6.15 -10.38
CA LYS A 9 10.45 -7.46 -9.87
C LYS A 9 11.75 -7.38 -9.07
N GLU A 10 12.69 -6.53 -9.47
CA GLU A 10 13.94 -6.33 -8.73
C GLU A 10 13.71 -5.61 -7.40
N LEU A 11 12.71 -4.73 -7.33
CA LEU A 11 12.42 -3.94 -6.13
C LEU A 11 11.57 -4.65 -5.06
N THR A 12 10.88 -5.74 -5.38
CA THR A 12 10.27 -6.62 -4.36
C THR A 12 11.30 -7.38 -3.50
N ARG A 13 12.60 -7.20 -3.75
CA ARG A 13 13.70 -7.65 -2.87
C ARG A 13 14.20 -6.59 -1.88
N ASN A 14 13.78 -5.33 -2.02
CA ASN A 14 14.17 -4.31 -1.06
C ASN A 14 13.37 -4.43 0.23
N LEU A 15 13.94 -3.94 1.33
CA LEU A 15 13.39 -4.03 2.67
C LEU A 15 11.98 -3.43 2.72
N ALA A 16 11.07 -4.18 3.32
CA ALA A 16 9.80 -3.68 3.83
C ALA A 16 10.09 -2.50 4.76
N THR A 17 9.61 -1.30 4.41
CA THR A 17 9.76 -0.12 5.28
C THR A 17 8.45 0.65 5.40
N THR A 18 8.25 1.24 6.58
CA THR A 18 7.07 2.04 6.92
C THR A 18 6.84 3.18 5.93
N GLY A 19 7.91 3.85 5.47
CA GLY A 19 7.80 4.93 4.48
C GLY A 19 7.24 4.44 3.14
N ALA A 20 7.71 3.27 2.65
CA ALA A 20 7.21 2.70 1.41
C ALA A 20 5.75 2.23 1.53
N LEU A 21 5.38 1.62 2.67
CA LEU A 21 4.00 1.22 2.95
C LEU A 21 3.08 2.44 3.01
N LEU A 22 3.49 3.51 3.69
CA LEU A 22 2.72 4.74 3.79
C LEU A 22 2.43 5.33 2.39
N ALA A 23 3.44 5.42 1.54
CA ALA A 23 3.27 5.92 0.18
C ALA A 23 2.30 5.04 -0.63
N LEU A 24 2.38 3.73 -0.44
CA LEU A 24 1.51 2.77 -1.10
C LEU A 24 0.06 2.92 -0.66
N VAL A 25 -0.18 2.97 0.66
CA VAL A 25 -1.50 3.18 1.25
C VAL A 25 -2.08 4.52 0.79
N ARG A 26 -1.29 5.58 0.71
CA ARG A 26 -1.76 6.86 0.18
C ARG A 26 -2.17 6.81 -1.28
N MET A 27 -1.40 6.12 -2.13
CA MET A 27 -1.62 6.14 -3.57
C MET A 27 -2.70 5.17 -4.05
N ASN A 28 -2.79 4.02 -3.39
CA ASN A 28 -3.63 2.90 -3.84
C ASN A 28 -4.55 2.36 -2.74
N GLY A 29 -4.48 2.93 -1.54
CA GLY A 29 -5.33 2.59 -0.41
C GLY A 29 -6.66 3.35 -0.44
N SER A 30 -7.66 2.73 0.15
CA SER A 30 -8.99 3.27 0.39
C SER A 30 -9.45 2.80 1.75
N VAL A 31 -9.81 3.76 2.60
CA VAL A 31 -10.36 3.49 3.93
C VAL A 31 -11.86 3.35 3.81
N GLY A 32 -12.39 2.27 4.38
CA GLY A 32 -13.82 2.00 4.46
C GLY A 32 -14.23 1.76 5.90
N ILE A 33 -15.54 1.71 6.14
CA ILE A 33 -16.12 1.35 7.42
C ILE A 33 -17.01 0.11 7.20
N PHE A 34 -16.61 -1.02 7.77
CA PHE A 34 -17.39 -2.26 7.72
C PHE A 34 -17.20 -3.04 9.02
N ASN A 35 -18.15 -2.89 9.96
CA ASN A 35 -18.03 -3.38 11.34
C ASN A 35 -16.75 -2.91 12.08
N GLY A 36 -16.19 -1.76 11.66
CA GLY A 36 -14.90 -1.24 12.11
C GLY A 36 -14.22 -0.46 10.99
N LEU A 37 -13.07 0.15 11.28
CA LEU A 37 -12.19 0.73 10.26
C LEU A 37 -11.61 -0.40 9.41
N THR A 38 -11.65 -0.25 8.09
CA THR A 38 -11.08 -1.21 7.14
C THR A 38 -10.17 -0.48 6.18
N LEU A 39 -9.07 -1.13 5.80
CA LEU A 39 -8.15 -0.60 4.80
C LEU A 39 -8.09 -1.54 3.61
N SER A 40 -8.34 -1.02 2.42
CA SER A 40 -8.28 -1.77 1.18
C SER A 40 -7.25 -1.17 0.24
N ILE A 41 -6.37 -1.99 -0.30
CA ILE A 41 -5.26 -1.55 -1.17
C ILE A 41 -5.40 -2.28 -2.49
N THR A 42 -5.57 -1.54 -3.59
CA THR A 42 -5.82 -2.13 -4.91
C THR A 42 -4.60 -2.05 -5.83
N THR A 43 -4.33 -3.11 -6.57
CA THR A 43 -3.23 -3.16 -7.55
C THR A 43 -3.54 -4.09 -8.70
N GLU A 44 -3.06 -3.78 -9.90
CA GLU A 44 -3.21 -4.65 -11.08
C GLU A 44 -2.08 -5.71 -11.19
N ASN A 45 -1.09 -5.66 -10.29
CA ASN A 45 0.04 -6.58 -10.28
C ASN A 45 -0.01 -7.57 -9.10
N ALA A 46 -0.07 -8.86 -9.42
CA ALA A 46 -0.08 -9.94 -8.42
C ALA A 46 1.17 -9.95 -7.52
N GLY A 47 2.33 -9.61 -8.08
CA GLY A 47 3.60 -9.54 -7.32
C GLY A 47 3.56 -8.42 -6.29
N THR A 48 3.01 -7.27 -6.66
CA THR A 48 2.81 -6.14 -5.74
C THR A 48 1.83 -6.50 -4.62
N ALA A 49 0.73 -7.19 -4.93
CA ALA A 49 -0.22 -7.64 -3.91
C ALA A 49 0.41 -8.58 -2.88
N LYS A 50 1.21 -9.55 -3.33
CA LYS A 50 1.96 -10.45 -2.43
C LYS A 50 2.99 -9.69 -1.59
N TYR A 51 3.70 -8.74 -2.19
CA TYR A 51 4.67 -7.92 -1.50
C TYR A 51 4.03 -7.04 -0.41
N ILE A 52 2.87 -6.43 -0.69
CA ILE A 52 2.09 -5.68 0.31
C ILE A 52 1.71 -6.58 1.49
N TYR A 53 1.16 -7.76 1.21
CA TYR A 53 0.79 -8.72 2.24
C TYR A 53 2.00 -9.10 3.12
N GLN A 54 3.14 -9.38 2.50
CA GLN A 54 4.37 -9.70 3.24
C GLN A 54 4.87 -8.52 4.08
N MET A 55 4.83 -7.29 3.54
CA MET A 55 5.19 -6.07 4.28
C MET A 55 4.33 -5.88 5.54
N LEU A 56 3.02 -6.08 5.41
CA LEU A 56 2.07 -5.95 6.53
C LEU A 56 2.35 -6.99 7.61
N GLN A 57 2.65 -8.23 7.21
CA GLN A 57 2.97 -9.29 8.14
C GLN A 57 4.33 -9.08 8.82
N GLU A 58 5.36 -8.62 8.11
CA GLU A 58 6.72 -8.43 8.64
C GLU A 58 6.85 -7.18 9.52
N LEU A 59 6.17 -6.08 9.18
CA LEU A 59 6.30 -4.81 9.91
C LEU A 59 5.30 -4.67 11.06
N TYR A 60 4.08 -5.19 10.88
CA TYR A 60 2.95 -4.91 11.77
C TYR A 60 2.27 -6.17 12.30
N GLU A 61 2.72 -7.37 11.89
CA GLU A 61 2.08 -8.65 12.21
C GLU A 61 0.59 -8.71 11.83
N ILE A 62 0.17 -7.89 10.86
CA ILE A 62 -1.21 -7.79 10.40
C ILE A 62 -1.50 -8.85 9.33
N HIS A 63 -2.55 -9.65 9.57
CA HIS A 63 -3.07 -10.57 8.57
C HIS A 63 -4.06 -9.87 7.64
N ALA A 64 -3.70 -9.78 6.36
CA ALA A 64 -4.55 -9.20 5.32
C ALA A 64 -5.14 -10.27 4.37
N GLU A 65 -6.34 -10.04 3.86
CA GLU A 65 -6.96 -10.91 2.85
C GLU A 65 -6.64 -10.42 1.43
N ILE A 66 -6.19 -11.30 0.54
CA ILE A 66 -6.04 -10.94 -0.88
C ILE A 66 -7.27 -11.38 -1.67
N ARG A 67 -8.06 -10.41 -2.13
CA ARG A 67 -9.23 -10.62 -3.01
C ARG A 67 -8.85 -10.33 -4.46
N VAL A 68 -9.29 -11.19 -5.37
CA VAL A 68 -9.02 -11.02 -6.81
C VAL A 68 -10.33 -10.81 -7.55
N HIS A 69 -10.43 -9.69 -8.24
CA HIS A 69 -11.57 -9.36 -9.08
C HIS A 69 -11.10 -9.13 -10.51
N GLN A 70 -11.81 -9.71 -11.47
CA GLN A 70 -11.58 -9.43 -12.88
C GLN A 70 -12.46 -8.27 -13.30
N LYS A 71 -11.86 -7.18 -13.80
CA LYS A 71 -12.66 -6.10 -14.40
C LYS A 71 -13.39 -6.61 -15.63
N THR A 72 -14.66 -6.26 -15.75
CA THR A 72 -15.52 -6.56 -16.91
C THR A 72 -15.29 -5.62 -18.10
N THR A 73 -14.44 -4.60 -17.92
CA THR A 73 -14.08 -3.63 -18.96
C THR A 73 -13.14 -4.24 -20.00
N LEU A 74 -13.06 -3.58 -21.18
CA LEU A 74 -12.44 -4.04 -22.44
C LEU A 74 -11.00 -4.61 -22.33
N SER A 75 -10.25 -4.34 -21.24
CA SER A 75 -8.86 -4.81 -21.06
C SER A 75 -8.69 -6.14 -20.30
N LYS A 76 -9.75 -6.76 -19.74
CA LYS A 76 -9.65 -8.03 -18.95
C LYS A 76 -8.55 -8.03 -17.87
N ASN A 77 -8.19 -6.88 -17.31
CA ASN A 77 -7.16 -6.81 -16.26
C ASN A 77 -7.66 -7.43 -14.95
N ARG A 78 -6.80 -8.25 -14.31
CA ARG A 78 -7.02 -8.77 -12.96
C ARG A 78 -6.63 -7.69 -11.95
N VAL A 79 -7.53 -7.36 -11.05
CA VAL A 79 -7.28 -6.44 -9.94
C VAL A 79 -7.19 -7.25 -8.67
N TYR A 80 -6.09 -7.07 -7.95
CA TYR A 80 -5.80 -7.66 -6.66
C TYR A 80 -6.07 -6.60 -5.60
N THR A 81 -6.87 -6.95 -4.60
CA THR A 81 -7.22 -6.07 -3.49
C THR A 81 -6.72 -6.73 -2.21
N VAL A 82 -5.79 -6.08 -1.52
CA VAL A 82 -5.36 -6.48 -0.18
C VAL A 82 -6.29 -5.79 0.81
N PHE A 83 -7.06 -6.56 1.56
CA PHE A 83 -8.12 -6.09 2.44
C PHE A 83 -7.74 -6.36 3.90
N ILE A 84 -7.78 -5.34 4.73
CA ILE A 84 -7.40 -5.38 6.14
C ILE A 84 -8.64 -5.02 6.96
N THR A 85 -9.08 -5.95 7.79
CA THR A 85 -10.22 -5.79 8.71
C THR A 85 -9.78 -5.66 10.16
N GLU A 86 -8.83 -6.49 10.57
CA GLU A 86 -8.27 -6.49 11.92
C GLU A 86 -6.96 -5.70 11.92
N GLY A 87 -6.75 -4.81 12.91
CA GLY A 87 -5.56 -3.97 12.98
C GLY A 87 -5.52 -2.78 12.00
N ALA A 88 -6.56 -2.58 11.18
CA ALA A 88 -6.59 -1.47 10.22
C ALA A 88 -6.60 -0.09 10.92
N GLY A 89 -7.28 0.04 12.07
CA GLY A 89 -7.29 1.27 12.85
C GLY A 89 -5.91 1.63 13.39
N GLU A 90 -5.24 0.67 14.05
CA GLU A 90 -3.89 0.83 14.60
C GLU A 90 -2.88 1.18 13.52
N LEU A 91 -2.95 0.50 12.36
CA LEU A 91 -2.10 0.81 11.21
C LEU A 91 -2.34 2.23 10.69
N LEU A 92 -3.61 2.67 10.61
CA LEU A 92 -3.93 4.03 10.16
C LEU A 92 -3.48 5.08 11.18
N ASP A 93 -3.60 4.81 12.48
CA ASP A 93 -3.10 5.69 13.54
C ASP A 93 -1.57 5.83 13.45
N GLU A 94 -0.86 4.72 13.32
CA GLU A 94 0.60 4.71 13.23
C GLU A 94 1.12 5.42 11.97
N LEU A 95 0.40 5.26 10.86
CA LEU A 95 0.67 5.97 9.61
C LEU A 95 0.23 7.46 9.65
N SER A 96 -0.35 7.93 10.75
CA SER A 96 -0.94 9.27 10.89
C SER A 96 -1.99 9.58 9.81
N LEU A 97 -2.76 8.57 9.44
CA LEU A 97 -3.82 8.60 8.43
C LEU A 97 -5.23 8.49 9.03
N ALA A 98 -5.35 8.21 10.33
CA ALA A 98 -6.64 8.00 11.00
C ALA A 98 -7.59 9.20 10.95
N ASP A 99 -7.06 10.43 10.97
CA ASP A 99 -7.87 11.65 10.94
C ASP A 99 -8.52 11.94 9.59
N SER A 100 -8.17 11.22 8.52
CA SER A 100 -8.71 11.48 7.18
C SER A 100 -9.13 10.21 6.46
N LEU A 101 -10.44 10.06 6.31
CA LEU A 101 -11.06 9.09 5.41
C LEU A 101 -10.60 9.25 3.95
N MET A 102 -10.12 10.44 3.57
CA MET A 102 -9.62 10.73 2.22
C MET A 102 -8.11 10.47 2.08
N LEU A 103 -7.41 10.04 3.14
CA LEU A 103 -5.95 9.83 3.15
C LEU A 103 -5.14 11.06 2.70
N ASP A 104 -5.74 12.26 2.77
CA ASP A 104 -5.25 13.47 2.09
C ASP A 104 -4.47 14.42 3.03
N ASN A 105 -4.04 13.93 4.21
CA ASN A 105 -3.45 14.76 5.27
C ASN A 105 -2.03 15.30 4.99
N GLY A 106 -1.58 15.31 3.73
CA GLY A 106 -0.20 15.68 3.37
C GLY A 106 0.86 14.73 3.97
N VAL A 107 2.13 14.88 3.62
CA VAL A 107 3.19 13.99 4.16
C VAL A 107 3.28 14.15 5.69
N PRO A 108 3.17 13.06 6.49
CA PRO A 108 3.27 13.14 7.94
C PRO A 108 4.60 13.72 8.42
N GLU A 109 4.59 14.40 9.56
CA GLU A 109 5.78 15.10 10.08
C GLU A 109 6.92 14.13 10.42
N PHE A 110 6.60 12.91 10.88
CA PHE A 110 7.60 11.86 11.16
C PHE A 110 8.39 11.46 9.90
N VAL A 111 7.75 11.47 8.72
CA VAL A 111 8.41 11.20 7.44
C VAL A 111 9.31 12.36 7.02
N LYS A 112 8.95 13.60 7.36
CA LYS A 112 9.76 14.78 7.04
C LYS A 112 11.00 14.88 7.92
N ASN A 113 10.88 14.44 9.17
CA ASN A 113 11.93 14.56 10.19
C ASN A 113 13.00 13.47 10.09
N ASP A 114 12.72 12.33 9.45
CA ASP A 114 13.67 11.25 9.26
C ASP A 114 14.10 11.12 7.79
N GLU A 115 15.41 11.29 7.52
CA GLU A 115 15.95 11.26 6.18
C GLU A 115 15.88 9.88 5.50
N PHE A 116 15.92 8.79 6.28
CA PHE A 116 15.77 7.42 5.78
C PHE A 116 14.31 7.16 5.41
N ILE A 117 13.36 7.48 6.29
CA ILE A 117 11.92 7.30 6.02
C ILE A 117 11.49 8.17 4.85
N LYS A 118 12.02 9.40 4.73
CA LYS A 118 11.76 10.28 3.59
C LYS A 118 12.20 9.67 2.27
N LYS A 119 13.42 9.12 2.20
CA LYS A 119 13.95 8.46 0.99
C LYS A 119 13.07 7.27 0.60
N ASP A 120 12.67 6.46 1.57
CA ASP A 120 11.83 5.30 1.32
C ASP A 120 10.38 5.65 0.96
N TYR A 121 9.82 6.71 1.54
CA TYR A 121 8.54 7.26 1.14
C TYR A 121 8.54 7.73 -0.31
N LEU A 122 9.56 8.48 -0.73
CA LEU A 122 9.70 8.93 -2.11
C LEU A 122 9.89 7.76 -3.08
N ARG A 123 10.66 6.74 -2.67
CA ARG A 123 10.79 5.49 -3.44
C ARG A 123 9.44 4.80 -3.59
N GLY A 124 8.71 4.60 -2.50
CA GLY A 124 7.36 4.03 -2.53
C GLY A 124 6.43 4.82 -3.45
N ALA A 125 6.43 6.14 -3.33
CA ALA A 125 5.60 7.01 -4.16
C ALA A 125 5.94 6.89 -5.65
N PHE A 126 7.21 6.77 -6.00
CA PHE A 126 7.62 6.54 -7.38
C PHE A 126 7.22 5.16 -7.91
N LEU A 127 7.28 4.12 -7.08
CA LEU A 127 7.00 2.74 -7.48
C LEU A 127 5.51 2.43 -7.62
N PHE A 128 4.72 2.97 -6.70
CA PHE A 128 3.29 2.73 -6.60
C PHE A 128 2.46 3.85 -7.23
N GLY A 129 3.09 4.95 -7.60
CA GLY A 129 2.52 6.01 -8.40
C GLY A 129 2.09 5.47 -9.76
N ARG A 130 0.88 5.86 -10.19
CA ARG A 130 0.41 5.55 -11.54
C ARG A 130 1.33 6.28 -12.53
N SER A 131 2.02 5.52 -13.36
CA SER A 131 2.61 5.97 -14.64
C SER A 131 1.91 5.26 -15.78
#